data_AF-A0A8S2K1A8-F1
#
_entry.id   AF-A0A8S2K1A8-F1
#
_cell.length_a   1.000
_cell.length_b   1.000
_cell.length_c   1.000
_cell.angle_alpha   90.00
_cell.angle_beta   90.00
_cell.angle_gamma   90.00
#
_symmetry.space_group_name_H-M   'P 1'
#
loop_
_entity.id
_entity.type
_entity.pdbx_description
1 polymer ?
#
loop_
_entity_poly.entity_id
_entity_poly.type
_entity_poly.pdbx_seq_one_letter_code
_entity_poly.pdbx_strand_id
1 'polypeptide(L)'
;MIKHYSKDKAKNIHASTHALAAALPYFGITTNRENGDDDDDDDDDDEKLGRTDNNARLSRQIKESGIAKFVVLPELIKSLLSLAHGNADVECGFSENAALITDDRSSLSDISINGLRATKDAVKFYGQGKVHKVPICKGLLDNVEEAHSRYQVDQEITQRILEKKEAIVAAAKLTKHKELVLVGKEQNLIGRRKILQEDLENVSKMLNEGNSRLEATVATKNFAGVEMAQLLIGGAKKKLDVLKTQLGDNSDQMNQLKKN
;
A
#
# COMPACT_ATOMS: atom_id res chain seq x y z
N MET A 1 10.08 13.10 -32.63
CA MET A 1 10.47 14.06 -31.58
C MET A 1 10.55 13.32 -30.26
N ILE A 2 11.78 12.98 -29.88
CA ILE A 2 12.17 12.36 -28.62
C ILE A 2 12.29 13.47 -27.58
N LYS A 3 11.82 13.25 -26.35
CA LYS A 3 12.48 13.78 -25.14
C LYS A 3 12.14 12.91 -23.92
N HIS A 4 13.17 12.16 -23.52
CA HIS A 4 13.35 11.51 -22.23
C HIS A 4 13.23 12.50 -21.06
N TYR A 5 12.60 12.08 -19.97
CA TYR A 5 12.82 12.57 -18.61
C TYR A 5 12.91 11.32 -17.72
N SER A 6 14.12 10.77 -17.57
CA SER A 6 15.12 10.99 -16.51
C SER A 6 14.72 10.33 -15.18
N LYS A 7 15.50 9.31 -14.85
CA LYS A 7 15.38 8.32 -13.76
C LYS A 7 16.10 8.74 -12.48
N ASP A 8 16.37 10.03 -12.26
CA ASP A 8 17.39 10.46 -11.29
C ASP A 8 16.89 11.13 -10.01
N LYS A 9 15.68 10.80 -9.52
CA LYS A 9 15.21 11.30 -8.21
C LYS A 9 15.05 10.25 -7.10
N ALA A 10 15.53 9.03 -7.32
CA ALA A 10 15.42 7.93 -6.35
C ALA A 10 16.73 7.57 -5.62
N LYS A 11 17.77 8.43 -5.64
CA LYS A 11 19.10 8.10 -5.07
C LYS A 11 19.67 9.10 -4.06
N ASN A 12 18.87 9.99 -3.47
CA ASN A 12 19.41 11.02 -2.57
C ASN A 12 18.72 11.17 -1.20
N ILE A 13 18.26 10.07 -0.59
CA ILE A 13 17.79 10.07 0.82
C ILE A 13 18.38 8.88 1.63
N HIS A 14 19.47 8.27 1.16
CA HIS A 14 20.09 7.12 1.85
C HIS A 14 21.56 7.31 2.22
N ALA A 15 22.03 8.56 2.28
CA ALA A 15 23.37 8.89 2.75
C ALA A 15 23.33 10.09 3.70
N SER A 16 22.75 9.89 4.89
CA SER A 16 23.03 10.73 6.06
C SER A 16 22.80 10.01 7.40
N THR A 17 22.65 8.68 7.40
CA THR A 17 22.44 7.87 8.62
C THR A 17 23.71 7.19 9.14
N HIS A 18 24.89 7.55 8.63
CA HIS A 18 26.18 7.03 9.11
C HIS A 18 27.20 8.14 9.30
N ALA A 19 27.05 8.92 10.37
CA ALA A 19 28.16 9.56 11.08
C ALA A 19 27.58 10.32 12.29
N LEU A 20 27.57 9.65 13.45
CA LEU A 20 27.70 10.16 14.83
C LEU A 20 27.04 9.18 15.81
N ALA A 21 27.46 7.92 15.73
CA ALA A 21 27.35 6.96 16.81
C ALA A 21 28.78 6.70 17.30
N ALA A 22 29.29 7.60 18.15
CA ALA A 22 30.47 7.38 18.97
C ALA A 22 30.47 8.41 20.10
N ALA A 23 30.63 7.90 21.34
CA ALA A 23 30.58 8.58 22.65
C ALA A 23 29.15 8.73 23.22
N LEU A 24 28.75 8.17 24.36
CA LEU A 24 29.41 7.52 25.49
C LEU A 24 28.31 6.71 26.28
N PRO A 25 28.64 5.99 27.38
CA PRO A 25 28.00 4.73 27.74
C PRO A 25 26.82 4.84 28.71
N TYR A 26 25.99 3.79 28.68
CA TYR A 26 25.43 3.05 29.81
C TYR A 26 25.26 3.82 31.13
N PHE A 27 24.03 4.20 31.48
CA PHE A 27 23.61 4.23 32.88
C PHE A 27 22.13 3.91 32.97
N GLY A 28 21.84 2.68 33.40
CA GLY A 28 20.54 2.33 33.96
C GLY A 28 20.44 2.89 35.37
N ILE A 29 19.30 3.47 35.71
CA ILE A 29 18.92 3.71 37.10
C ILE A 29 17.46 3.30 37.25
N THR A 30 17.28 2.09 37.76
CA THR A 30 16.12 1.70 38.54
C THR A 30 16.16 2.47 39.86
N THR A 31 15.00 2.97 40.24
CA THR A 31 14.68 3.65 41.49
C THR A 31 15.20 2.93 42.73
N ASN A 32 15.78 3.65 43.68
CA ASN A 32 15.41 3.50 45.08
C ASN A 32 15.76 4.75 45.90
N ARG A 33 14.75 5.11 46.69
CA ARG A 33 14.58 6.21 47.63
C ARG A 33 15.22 5.81 48.96
N GLU A 34 16.06 6.65 49.54
CA GLU A 34 16.29 6.72 51.00
C GLU A 34 17.08 7.99 51.37
N ASN A 35 16.36 8.88 52.07
CA ASN A 35 16.71 9.89 53.08
C ASN A 35 18.15 10.40 53.22
N GLY A 36 18.28 11.73 53.27
CA GLY A 36 19.41 12.46 53.84
C GLY A 36 19.27 13.95 53.53
N ASP A 37 19.19 14.76 54.58
CA ASP A 37 18.88 16.19 54.60
C ASP A 37 19.88 17.07 53.82
N ASP A 38 19.40 18.24 53.33
CA ASP A 38 20.05 19.56 53.45
C ASP A 38 19.47 20.55 52.40
N ASP A 39 18.69 21.50 52.92
CA ASP A 39 18.66 22.95 52.66
C ASP A 39 18.38 23.56 51.27
N ASP A 40 17.51 24.57 51.33
CA ASP A 40 17.34 25.75 50.48
C ASP A 40 16.65 25.58 49.11
N ASP A 41 15.31 25.71 49.06
CA ASP A 41 14.55 26.11 47.85
C ASP A 41 13.15 26.67 48.21
N ASP A 42 13.05 27.54 49.24
CA ASP A 42 11.79 28.21 49.64
C ASP A 42 11.64 29.66 49.10
N ASP A 43 12.47 30.11 48.15
CA ASP A 43 12.50 31.53 47.72
C ASP A 43 11.76 31.87 46.40
N ASP A 44 11.23 30.90 45.65
CA ASP A 44 10.66 31.17 44.31
C ASP A 44 9.15 31.45 44.27
N ASP A 45 8.40 31.11 45.33
CA ASP A 45 6.95 31.31 45.36
C ASP A 45 6.55 32.75 45.72
N ASP A 46 7.36 33.45 46.53
CA ASP A 46 7.11 34.84 46.93
C ASP A 46 7.32 35.84 45.78
N GLU A 47 8.27 35.57 44.86
CA GLU A 47 8.54 36.48 43.74
C GLU A 47 7.41 36.44 42.67
N LYS A 48 6.80 35.27 42.45
CA LYS A 48 5.63 35.12 41.55
C LYS A 48 4.37 35.77 42.10
N LEU A 49 4.11 35.61 43.41
CA LEU A 49 3.02 36.30 44.10
C LEU A 49 3.20 37.83 44.04
N GLY A 50 4.42 38.32 44.27
CA GLY A 50 4.74 39.74 44.15
C GLY A 50 4.56 40.32 42.74
N ARG A 51 4.88 39.57 41.68
CA ARG A 51 4.67 40.01 40.29
C ARG A 51 3.19 40.12 39.91
N THR A 52 2.37 39.16 40.31
CA THR A 52 0.92 39.15 40.00
C THR A 52 0.18 40.26 40.75
N ASP A 53 0.52 40.51 42.00
CA ASP A 53 -0.06 41.59 42.83
C ASP A 53 0.31 42.98 42.33
N ASN A 54 1.55 43.18 41.88
CA ASN A 54 1.99 44.46 41.30
C ASN A 54 1.26 44.79 39.99
N ASN A 55 1.05 43.78 39.14
CA ASN A 55 0.30 43.93 37.89
C ASN A 55 -1.21 44.19 38.13
N ALA A 56 -1.80 43.51 39.12
CA ALA A 56 -3.17 43.76 39.56
C ALA A 56 -3.35 45.16 40.17
N ARG A 57 -2.32 45.69 40.83
CA ARG A 57 -2.31 47.03 41.42
C ARG A 57 -2.16 48.14 40.36
N LEU A 58 -1.32 47.95 39.35
CA LEU A 58 -1.14 48.90 38.24
C LEU A 58 -2.39 48.99 37.35
N SER A 59 -3.04 47.85 37.08
CA SER A 59 -4.27 47.78 36.27
C SER A 59 -5.49 48.43 36.94
N ARG A 60 -5.50 48.57 38.27
CA ARG A 60 -6.58 49.23 39.04
C ARG A 60 -6.36 50.72 39.29
N GLN A 61 -5.29 51.34 38.77
CA GLN A 61 -5.09 52.78 38.91
C GLN A 61 -6.18 53.54 38.16
N ILE A 62 -6.80 54.52 38.83
CA ILE A 62 -7.84 55.38 38.29
C ILE A 62 -7.27 56.80 38.19
N LYS A 63 -7.58 57.53 37.11
CA LYS A 63 -7.26 58.96 36.98
C LYS A 63 -8.13 59.77 37.94
N GLU A 64 -7.75 61.01 38.22
CA GLU A 64 -8.56 61.95 39.03
C GLU A 64 -9.97 62.16 38.49
N SER A 65 -10.20 61.88 37.19
CA SER A 65 -11.50 61.91 36.52
C SER A 65 -12.38 60.68 36.75
N GLY A 66 -11.96 59.69 37.55
CA GLY A 66 -12.73 58.46 37.80
C GLY A 66 -12.61 57.38 36.71
N ILE A 67 -11.84 57.63 35.64
CA ILE A 67 -11.64 56.68 34.53
C ILE A 67 -10.35 55.87 34.77
N ALA A 68 -10.38 54.57 34.47
CA ALA A 68 -9.20 53.70 34.56
C ALA A 68 -8.01 54.29 33.79
N LYS A 69 -6.87 54.39 34.46
CA LYS A 69 -5.64 55.01 33.93
C LYS A 69 -5.06 54.21 32.77
N PHE A 70 -5.21 52.89 32.82
CA PHE A 70 -4.74 51.96 31.81
C PHE A 70 -5.85 51.01 31.38
N VAL A 71 -6.58 51.37 30.32
CA VAL A 71 -7.75 50.59 29.83
C VAL A 71 -7.30 49.31 29.10
N VAL A 72 -6.20 49.36 28.36
CA VAL A 72 -5.71 48.25 27.50
C VAL A 72 -4.71 47.34 28.22
N LEU A 73 -4.05 47.85 29.26
CA LEU A 73 -3.02 47.12 30.01
C LEU A 73 -3.51 45.79 30.63
N PRO A 74 -4.74 45.67 31.18
CA PRO A 74 -5.23 44.40 31.71
C PRO A 74 -5.37 43.32 30.63
N GLU A 75 -5.77 43.71 29.41
CA GLU A 75 -5.91 42.80 28.29
C GLU A 75 -4.53 42.35 27.79
N LEU A 76 -3.59 43.30 27.64
CA LEU A 76 -2.20 43.01 27.28
C LEU A 76 -1.53 42.05 28.27
N ILE A 77 -1.68 42.30 29.57
CA ILE A 77 -1.12 41.45 30.62
C ILE A 77 -1.75 40.05 30.57
N LYS A 78 -3.07 39.94 30.39
CA LYS A 78 -3.74 38.64 30.23
C LYS A 78 -3.22 37.86 29.02
N SER A 79 -3.07 38.53 27.87
CA SER A 79 -2.54 37.90 26.66
C SER A 79 -1.08 37.43 26.83
N LEU A 80 -0.23 38.25 27.45
CA LEU A 80 1.16 37.90 27.72
C LEU A 80 1.28 36.74 28.72
N LEU A 81 0.43 36.70 29.74
CA LEU A 81 0.40 35.60 30.72
C LEU A 81 -0.25 34.33 30.19
N SER A 82 -1.09 34.43 29.15
CA SER A 82 -1.65 33.27 28.44
C SER A 82 -0.66 32.63 27.46
N LEU A 83 0.47 33.28 27.19
CA LEU A 83 1.52 32.74 26.35
C LEU A 83 2.34 31.73 27.17
N ALA A 84 2.30 30.47 26.78
CA ALA A 84 3.10 29.43 27.42
C ALA A 84 4.59 29.78 27.37
N HIS A 85 5.29 29.69 28.50
CA HIS A 85 6.70 30.10 28.64
C HIS A 85 7.69 29.06 28.07
N GLY A 86 7.20 27.98 27.47
CA GLY A 86 8.02 26.93 26.87
C GLY A 86 7.18 25.83 26.21
N ASN A 87 7.85 24.80 25.68
CA ASN A 87 7.21 23.69 24.97
C ASN A 87 6.63 22.60 25.90
N ALA A 88 6.70 22.77 27.22
CA ALA A 88 6.27 21.76 28.19
C ALA A 88 4.81 21.33 27.99
N ASP A 89 3.90 22.25 27.64
CA ASP A 89 2.50 21.91 27.35
C ASP A 89 2.35 21.04 26.11
N VAL A 90 3.18 21.31 25.08
CA VAL A 90 3.21 20.54 23.83
C VAL A 90 3.78 19.15 24.08
N GLU A 91 4.87 19.06 24.86
CA GLU A 91 5.51 17.80 25.24
C GLU A 91 4.61 16.94 26.13
N CYS A 92 3.84 17.56 27.04
CA CYS A 92 2.80 16.90 27.82
C CYS A 92 1.70 16.34 26.90
N GLY A 93 1.30 17.10 25.87
CA GLY A 93 0.39 16.63 24.82
C GLY A 93 0.91 15.39 24.08
N PHE A 94 2.19 15.36 23.72
CA PHE A 94 2.83 14.20 23.08
C PHE A 94 2.90 12.99 24.02
N SER A 95 3.26 13.19 25.28
CA SER A 95 3.30 12.11 26.29
C SER A 95 1.91 11.51 26.53
N GLU A 96 0.88 12.35 26.66
CA GLU A 96 -0.51 11.89 26.80
C GLU A 96 -1.03 11.12 25.57
N ASN A 97 -0.47 11.39 24.38
CA ASN A 97 -0.85 10.77 23.12
C ASN A 97 0.08 9.60 22.71
N ALA A 98 1.13 9.32 23.48
CA ALA A 98 2.07 8.24 23.17
C ALA A 98 1.37 6.88 23.00
N ALA A 99 0.29 6.65 23.75
CA ALA A 99 -0.53 5.44 23.65
C ALA A 99 -1.37 5.35 22.36
N LEU A 100 -1.62 6.47 21.67
CA LEU A 100 -2.41 6.54 20.43
C LEU A 100 -1.54 6.59 19.16
N ILE A 101 -0.28 7.00 19.30
CA ILE A 101 0.64 7.27 18.18
C ILE A 101 1.66 6.12 17.97
N THR A 102 1.85 5.25 18.95
CA THR A 102 2.82 4.14 18.84
C THR A 102 2.38 3.06 17.86
N ASP A 103 3.34 2.60 17.03
CA ASP A 103 3.15 1.69 15.89
C ASP A 103 2.40 0.39 16.21
N ASP A 104 2.45 -0.07 17.46
CA ASP A 104 1.90 -1.36 17.88
C ASP A 104 0.40 -1.32 18.26
N ARG A 105 -0.25 -0.15 18.45
CA ARG A 105 -1.59 -0.13 19.08
C ARG A 105 -2.73 0.66 18.48
N SER A 106 -2.56 1.49 17.45
CA SER A 106 -3.74 1.98 16.70
C SER A 106 -3.38 2.65 15.37
N SER A 107 -3.83 2.07 14.25
CA SER A 107 -3.86 2.71 12.93
C SER A 107 -4.97 3.77 12.87
N LEU A 108 -4.90 4.80 13.70
CA LEU A 108 -5.80 5.96 13.61
C LEU A 108 -5.22 6.97 12.63
N SER A 109 -6.10 7.59 11.84
CA SER A 109 -5.72 8.74 11.02
C SER A 109 -5.46 9.97 11.89
N ASP A 110 -4.62 10.89 11.41
CA ASP A 110 -4.32 12.16 12.10
C ASP A 110 -5.59 12.93 12.50
N ILE A 111 -6.60 12.90 11.62
CA ILE A 111 -7.91 13.52 11.87
C ILE A 111 -8.60 12.88 13.09
N SER A 112 -8.53 11.56 13.21
CA SER A 112 -9.14 10.82 14.33
C SER A 112 -8.41 11.10 15.65
N ILE A 113 -7.07 11.19 15.60
CA ILE A 113 -6.24 11.56 16.76
C ILE A 113 -6.60 12.96 17.24
N ASN A 114 -6.69 13.92 16.33
CA ASN A 114 -7.09 15.30 16.64
C ASN A 114 -8.51 15.37 17.21
N GLY A 115 -9.46 14.60 16.66
CA GLY A 115 -10.83 14.55 17.16
C GLY A 115 -10.93 13.99 18.58
N LEU A 116 -10.22 12.89 18.88
CA LEU A 116 -10.14 12.33 20.23
C LEU A 116 -9.53 13.32 21.21
N ARG A 117 -8.47 14.01 20.80
CA ARG A 117 -7.79 15.02 21.63
C ARG A 117 -8.73 16.17 21.96
N ALA A 118 -9.36 16.76 20.94
CA ALA A 118 -10.32 17.85 21.12
C ALA A 118 -11.47 17.45 22.05
N THR A 119 -11.95 16.21 21.95
CA THR A 119 -13.00 15.68 22.83
C THR A 119 -12.53 15.55 24.27
N LYS A 120 -11.32 15.00 24.49
CA LYS A 120 -10.72 14.87 25.83
C LYS A 120 -10.52 16.24 26.49
N ASP A 121 -10.00 17.20 25.73
CA ASP A 121 -9.75 18.56 26.20
C ASP A 121 -11.07 19.29 26.50
N ALA A 122 -12.11 19.09 25.68
CA ALA A 122 -13.45 19.60 25.95
C ALA A 122 -14.05 19.03 27.26
N VAL A 123 -13.87 17.74 27.54
CA VAL A 123 -14.33 17.13 28.80
C VAL A 123 -13.55 17.69 30.00
N LYS A 124 -12.24 17.92 29.86
CA LYS A 124 -11.42 18.58 30.89
C LYS A 124 -11.92 19.99 31.16
N PHE A 125 -12.13 20.80 30.12
CA PHE A 125 -12.49 22.21 30.22
C PHE A 125 -13.95 22.42 30.69
N TYR A 126 -14.93 21.80 30.03
CA TYR A 126 -16.35 22.02 30.31
C TYR A 126 -16.90 21.10 31.40
N GLY A 127 -16.35 19.88 31.53
CA GLY A 127 -16.85 18.85 32.46
C GLY A 127 -16.02 18.72 33.74
N GLN A 128 -14.96 19.51 33.93
CA GLN A 128 -13.99 19.35 35.02
C GLN A 128 -13.44 17.91 35.07
N GLY A 129 -13.21 17.31 33.89
CA GLY A 129 -12.75 15.92 33.76
C GLY A 129 -13.84 14.85 33.89
N LYS A 130 -15.11 15.23 34.09
CA LYS A 130 -16.24 14.29 34.18
C LYS A 130 -17.19 14.48 33.00
N VAL A 131 -17.39 13.43 32.22
CA VAL A 131 -18.22 13.46 31.00
C VAL A 131 -19.67 13.89 31.27
N HIS A 132 -20.29 13.38 32.34
CA HIS A 132 -21.68 13.71 32.69
C HIS A 132 -21.91 15.16 33.13
N LYS A 133 -20.84 15.92 33.38
CA LYS A 133 -20.92 17.35 33.72
C LYS A 133 -20.83 18.25 32.49
N VAL A 134 -20.48 17.71 31.32
CA VAL A 134 -20.40 18.49 30.09
C VAL A 134 -21.83 18.88 29.67
N PRO A 135 -22.11 20.18 29.49
CA PRO A 135 -23.44 20.64 29.10
C PRO A 135 -23.79 20.17 27.68
N ILE A 136 -24.97 19.57 27.53
CA ILE A 136 -25.48 19.15 26.23
C ILE A 136 -26.17 20.35 25.59
N CYS A 137 -25.47 20.98 24.64
CA CYS A 137 -25.98 22.11 23.87
C CYS A 137 -26.61 21.63 22.56
N LYS A 138 -27.55 22.42 22.00
CA LYS A 138 -28.17 22.11 20.70
C LYS A 138 -27.14 21.90 19.58
N GLY A 139 -26.14 22.77 19.48
CA GLY A 139 -25.09 22.63 18.47
C GLY A 139 -24.25 21.35 18.61
N LEU A 140 -24.14 20.78 19.82
CA LEU A 140 -23.49 19.48 20.00
C LEU A 140 -24.34 18.37 19.38
N LEU A 141 -25.65 18.42 19.54
CA LEU A 141 -26.58 17.45 18.94
C LEU A 141 -26.56 17.55 17.41
N ASP A 142 -26.64 18.78 16.88
CA ASP A 142 -26.60 19.03 15.43
C ASP A 142 -25.29 18.49 14.81
N ASN A 143 -24.14 18.71 15.47
CA ASN A 143 -22.85 18.20 15.01
C ASN A 143 -22.75 16.67 15.07
N VAL A 144 -23.37 16.03 16.07
CA VAL A 144 -23.40 14.56 16.18
C VAL A 144 -24.23 13.95 15.04
N GLU A 145 -25.39 14.55 14.73
CA GLU A 145 -26.23 14.13 13.62
C GLU A 145 -25.51 14.29 12.27
N GLU A 146 -24.80 15.40 12.08
CA GLU A 146 -23.99 15.64 10.88
C GLU A 146 -22.84 14.63 10.76
N ALA A 147 -22.09 14.40 11.84
CA ALA A 147 -21.01 13.44 11.88
C ALA A 147 -21.51 12.03 11.55
N HIS A 148 -22.67 11.65 12.09
CA HIS A 148 -23.27 10.36 11.79
C HIS A 148 -23.69 10.25 10.32
N SER A 149 -24.31 11.29 9.77
CA SER A 149 -24.73 11.33 8.37
C SER A 149 -23.53 11.18 7.42
N ARG A 150 -22.44 11.90 7.69
CA ARG A 150 -21.18 11.78 6.93
C ARG A 150 -20.58 10.38 7.03
N TYR A 151 -20.59 9.79 8.22
CA TYR A 151 -20.10 8.43 8.43
C TYR A 151 -20.86 7.39 7.60
N GLN A 152 -22.19 7.50 7.50
CA GLN A 152 -22.99 6.60 6.67
C GLN A 152 -22.59 6.71 5.19
N VAL A 153 -22.42 7.93 4.68
CA VAL A 153 -21.96 8.18 3.31
C VAL A 153 -20.56 7.59 3.08
N ASP A 154 -19.63 7.81 4.00
CA ASP A 154 -18.27 7.27 3.90
C ASP A 154 -18.24 5.74 3.92
N GLN A 155 -19.10 5.10 4.71
CA GLN A 155 -19.26 3.64 4.68
C GLN A 155 -19.73 3.14 3.32
N GLU A 156 -20.75 3.76 2.72
CA GLU A 156 -21.25 3.38 1.40
C GLU A 156 -20.17 3.55 0.32
N ILE A 157 -19.43 4.66 0.36
CA ILE A 157 -18.33 4.92 -0.57
C ILE A 157 -17.24 3.85 -0.41
N THR A 158 -16.87 3.53 0.83
CA THR A 158 -15.85 2.53 1.14
C THR A 158 -16.26 1.15 0.64
N GLN A 159 -17.51 0.75 0.85
CA GLN A 159 -18.05 -0.51 0.33
C GLN A 159 -17.99 -0.56 -1.20
N ARG A 160 -18.45 0.49 -1.89
CA ARG A 160 -18.38 0.56 -3.37
C ARG A 160 -16.95 0.50 -3.90
N ILE A 161 -15.98 1.10 -3.19
CA ILE A 161 -14.57 1.04 -3.56
C ILE A 161 -14.05 -0.40 -3.39
N LEU A 162 -14.41 -1.07 -2.29
CA LEU A 162 -14.00 -2.44 -2.03
C LEU A 162 -14.58 -3.40 -3.09
N GLU A 163 -15.87 -3.30 -3.39
CA GLU A 163 -16.54 -4.09 -4.43
C GLU A 163 -15.88 -3.90 -5.80
N LYS A 164 -15.56 -2.64 -6.18
CA LYS A 164 -14.85 -2.36 -7.43
C LYS A 164 -13.45 -2.97 -7.45
N LYS A 165 -12.71 -2.89 -6.34
CA LYS A 165 -11.38 -3.51 -6.23
C LYS A 165 -11.46 -5.03 -6.37
N GLU A 166 -12.42 -5.67 -5.71
CA GLU A 166 -12.64 -7.11 -5.82
C GLU A 166 -13.04 -7.53 -7.24
N ALA A 167 -13.93 -6.78 -7.89
CA ALA A 167 -14.32 -7.02 -9.28
C ALA A 167 -13.14 -6.91 -10.25
N ILE A 168 -12.26 -5.91 -10.07
CA ILE A 168 -11.04 -5.75 -10.87
C ILE A 168 -10.10 -6.95 -10.66
N VAL A 169 -9.90 -7.38 -9.41
CA VAL A 169 -9.05 -8.53 -9.08
C VAL A 169 -9.63 -9.83 -9.66
N ALA A 170 -10.95 -10.03 -9.58
CA ALA A 170 -11.63 -11.17 -10.15
C ALA A 170 -11.51 -11.20 -11.68
N ALA A 171 -11.72 -10.05 -12.34
CA ALA A 171 -11.54 -9.92 -13.79
C ALA A 171 -10.10 -10.22 -14.22
N ALA A 172 -9.10 -9.70 -13.49
CA ALA A 172 -7.69 -9.97 -13.77
C ALA A 172 -7.31 -11.45 -13.57
N LYS A 173 -7.89 -12.12 -12.57
CA LYS A 173 -7.71 -13.58 -12.40
C LYS A 173 -8.32 -14.36 -13.56
N LEU A 174 -9.52 -13.97 -14.01
CA LEU A 174 -10.19 -14.62 -15.12
C LEU A 174 -9.44 -14.45 -16.45
N THR A 175 -8.93 -13.25 -16.74
CA THR A 175 -8.12 -13.00 -17.95
C THR A 175 -6.84 -13.81 -17.92
N LYS A 176 -6.11 -13.82 -16.79
CA LYS A 176 -4.90 -14.62 -16.63
C LYS A 176 -5.15 -16.12 -16.79
N HIS A 177 -6.28 -16.63 -16.27
CA HIS A 177 -6.65 -18.03 -16.47
C HIS A 177 -6.97 -18.35 -17.93
N LYS A 178 -7.71 -17.47 -18.62
CA LYS A 178 -7.98 -17.62 -20.06
C LYS A 178 -6.69 -17.65 -20.88
N GLU A 179 -5.75 -16.76 -20.59
CA GLU A 179 -4.45 -16.69 -21.24
C GLU A 179 -3.63 -17.97 -21.02
N LEU A 180 -3.56 -18.48 -19.78
CA LEU A 180 -2.88 -19.74 -19.48
C LEU A 180 -3.48 -20.93 -20.24
N VAL A 181 -4.81 -20.99 -20.36
CA VAL A 181 -5.50 -22.04 -21.12
C VAL A 181 -5.17 -21.94 -22.62
N LEU A 182 -5.11 -20.73 -23.18
CA LEU A 182 -4.74 -20.53 -24.59
C LEU A 182 -3.28 -20.93 -24.86
N VAL A 183 -2.35 -20.53 -23.98
CA VAL A 183 -0.93 -20.91 -24.07
C VAL A 183 -0.77 -22.43 -23.99
N GLY A 184 -1.50 -23.09 -23.08
CA GLY A 184 -1.47 -24.56 -22.98
C GLY A 184 -1.99 -25.26 -24.24
N LYS A 185 -3.05 -24.73 -24.87
CA LYS A 185 -3.55 -25.24 -26.17
C LYS A 185 -2.54 -25.03 -27.28
N GLU A 186 -1.90 -23.86 -27.35
CA GLU A 186 -0.87 -23.56 -28.36
C GLU A 186 0.33 -24.51 -28.23
N GLN A 187 0.84 -24.72 -27.02
CA GLN A 187 1.96 -25.64 -26.78
C GLN A 187 1.64 -27.07 -27.21
N ASN A 188 0.42 -27.55 -26.95
CA ASN A 188 -0.03 -28.87 -27.40
C ASN A 188 -0.07 -28.98 -28.93
N LEU A 189 -0.57 -27.95 -29.63
CA LEU A 189 -0.60 -27.94 -31.09
C LEU A 189 0.81 -27.88 -31.70
N ILE A 190 1.72 -27.10 -31.11
CA ILE A 190 3.14 -27.05 -31.50
C ILE A 190 3.79 -28.42 -31.32
N GLY A 191 3.56 -29.09 -30.17
CA GLY A 191 4.06 -30.43 -29.91
C GLY A 191 3.55 -31.44 -30.95
N ARG A 192 2.24 -31.43 -31.22
CA ARG A 192 1.63 -32.30 -32.22
C ARG A 192 2.18 -32.05 -33.63
N ARG A 193 2.41 -30.79 -34.01
CA ARG A 193 3.02 -30.44 -35.29
C ARG A 193 4.42 -31.01 -35.44
N LYS A 194 5.24 -30.96 -34.40
CA LYS A 194 6.60 -31.53 -34.43
C LYS A 194 6.57 -33.04 -34.69
N ILE A 195 5.68 -33.77 -34.00
CA ILE A 195 5.50 -35.21 -34.20
C ILE A 195 5.06 -35.51 -35.64
N LEU A 196 4.07 -34.77 -36.16
CA LEU A 196 3.61 -34.94 -37.54
C LEU A 196 4.70 -34.64 -38.58
N GLN A 197 5.58 -33.68 -38.31
CA GLN A 197 6.72 -33.37 -39.18
C GLN A 197 7.77 -34.48 -39.17
N GLU A 198 8.06 -35.05 -38.01
CA GLU A 198 8.95 -36.21 -37.87
C GLU A 198 8.39 -37.43 -38.62
N ASP A 199 7.10 -37.70 -38.47
CA ASP A 199 6.41 -38.77 -39.20
C ASP A 199 6.44 -38.56 -40.72
N LEU A 200 6.29 -37.31 -41.20
CA LEU A 200 6.44 -36.98 -42.62
C LEU A 200 7.86 -37.24 -43.12
N GLU A 201 8.87 -36.93 -42.33
CA GLU A 201 10.27 -37.21 -42.68
C GLU A 201 10.53 -38.72 -42.76
N ASN A 202 9.97 -39.50 -41.83
CA ASN A 202 10.05 -40.95 -41.83
C ASN A 202 9.35 -41.57 -43.05
N VAL A 203 8.17 -41.07 -43.42
CA VAL A 203 7.47 -41.52 -44.64
C VAL A 203 8.23 -41.14 -45.91
N SER A 204 8.87 -39.97 -45.94
CA SER A 204 9.75 -39.56 -47.04
C SER A 204 10.93 -40.53 -47.20
N LYS A 205 11.57 -40.94 -46.10
CA LYS A 205 12.63 -41.97 -46.10
C LYS A 205 12.11 -43.30 -46.64
N MET A 206 10.93 -43.75 -46.21
CA MET A 206 10.30 -44.97 -46.73
C MET A 206 9.99 -44.91 -48.23
N LEU A 207 9.54 -43.76 -48.74
CA LEU A 207 9.28 -43.59 -50.17
C LEU A 207 10.57 -43.63 -50.98
N ASN A 208 11.62 -42.97 -50.51
CA ASN A 208 12.93 -42.99 -51.16
C ASN A 208 13.52 -44.41 -51.18
N GLU A 209 13.44 -45.13 -50.06
CA GLU A 209 13.90 -46.51 -49.98
C GLU A 209 13.06 -47.46 -50.85
N GLY A 210 11.74 -47.30 -50.87
CA GLY A 210 10.86 -48.03 -51.77
C GLY A 210 11.19 -47.80 -53.24
N ASN A 211 11.46 -46.55 -53.63
CA ASN A 211 11.86 -46.20 -54.99
C ASN A 211 13.24 -46.79 -55.36
N SER A 212 14.26 -46.67 -54.49
CA SER A 212 15.58 -47.28 -54.76
C SER A 212 15.52 -48.80 -54.86
N ARG A 213 14.72 -49.47 -54.02
CA ARG A 213 14.50 -50.93 -54.10
C ARG A 213 13.76 -51.31 -55.38
N LEU A 214 12.80 -50.51 -55.82
CA LEU A 214 12.08 -50.72 -57.06
C LEU A 214 13.03 -50.62 -58.27
N GLU A 215 13.86 -49.57 -58.34
CA GLU A 215 14.87 -49.41 -59.40
C GLU A 215 15.84 -50.59 -59.47
N ALA A 216 16.35 -51.04 -58.31
CA ALA A 216 17.28 -52.18 -58.24
C ALA A 216 16.64 -53.51 -58.65
N THR A 217 15.39 -53.76 -58.25
CA THR A 217 14.66 -55.01 -58.56
C THR A 217 14.17 -55.07 -60.00
N VAL A 218 13.82 -53.92 -60.59
CA VAL A 218 13.52 -53.79 -62.02
C VAL A 218 14.76 -54.06 -62.86
N ALA A 219 15.93 -53.52 -62.50
CA ALA A 219 17.19 -53.77 -63.20
C ALA A 219 17.59 -55.26 -63.18
N THR A 220 17.32 -55.95 -62.07
CA THR A 220 17.64 -57.38 -61.87
C THR A 220 16.51 -58.33 -62.32
N LYS A 221 15.39 -57.81 -62.86
CA LYS A 221 14.19 -58.56 -63.28
C LYS A 221 13.61 -59.48 -62.20
N ASN A 222 13.76 -59.11 -60.94
CA ASN A 222 13.22 -59.88 -59.81
C ASN A 222 11.78 -59.43 -59.50
N PHE A 223 10.79 -60.14 -60.05
CA PHE A 223 9.36 -59.80 -59.90
C PHE A 223 8.86 -59.83 -58.45
N ALA A 224 9.36 -60.75 -57.61
CA ALA A 224 9.00 -60.79 -56.19
C ALA A 224 9.50 -59.54 -55.43
N GLY A 225 10.67 -59.02 -55.81
CA GLY A 225 11.21 -57.78 -55.26
C GLY A 225 10.42 -56.54 -55.70
N VAL A 226 9.93 -56.52 -56.94
CA VAL A 226 9.08 -55.45 -57.48
C VAL A 226 7.77 -55.34 -56.68
N GLU A 227 7.11 -56.47 -56.42
CA GLU A 227 5.85 -56.50 -55.65
C GLU A 227 6.05 -55.96 -54.22
N MET A 228 7.13 -56.35 -53.54
CA MET A 228 7.46 -55.87 -52.20
C MET A 228 7.79 -54.37 -52.17
N ALA A 229 8.52 -53.85 -53.15
CA ALA A 229 8.82 -52.43 -53.25
C ALA A 229 7.54 -51.62 -53.54
N GLN A 230 6.65 -52.14 -54.38
CA GLN A 230 5.39 -51.50 -54.73
C GLN A 230 4.40 -51.49 -53.55
N LEU A 231 4.36 -52.56 -52.74
CA LEU A 231 3.66 -52.60 -51.45
C LEU A 231 4.17 -51.55 -50.47
N LEU A 232 5.49 -51.39 -50.35
CA LEU A 232 6.12 -50.40 -49.49
C LEU A 232 5.75 -48.96 -49.92
N ILE A 233 5.83 -48.66 -51.22
CA ILE A 233 5.43 -47.36 -51.79
C ILE A 233 3.93 -47.12 -51.57
N GLY A 234 3.09 -48.14 -51.81
CA GLY A 234 1.64 -48.05 -51.62
C GLY A 234 1.25 -47.77 -50.16
N GLY A 235 1.88 -48.46 -49.21
CA GLY A 235 1.71 -48.23 -47.78
C GLY A 235 2.19 -46.84 -47.35
N ALA A 236 3.35 -46.41 -47.83
CA ALA A 236 3.90 -45.09 -47.54
C ALA A 236 3.03 -43.96 -48.10
N LYS A 237 2.48 -44.09 -49.32
CA LYS A 237 1.54 -43.13 -49.91
C LYS A 237 0.26 -42.99 -49.09
N LYS A 238 -0.35 -44.09 -48.65
CA LYS A 238 -1.53 -44.05 -47.78
C LYS A 238 -1.23 -43.30 -46.47
N LYS A 239 -0.09 -43.58 -45.85
CA LYS A 239 0.33 -42.89 -44.62
C LYS A 239 0.60 -41.40 -44.86
N LEU A 240 1.16 -41.03 -46.02
CA LEU A 240 1.39 -39.65 -46.43
C LEU A 240 0.10 -38.84 -46.57
N ASP A 241 -0.94 -39.42 -47.16
CA ASP A 241 -2.24 -38.75 -47.31
C ASP A 241 -2.90 -38.47 -45.95
N VAL A 242 -2.83 -39.44 -45.03
CA VAL A 242 -3.32 -39.27 -43.64
C VAL A 242 -2.53 -38.21 -42.88
N LEU A 243 -1.21 -38.18 -43.03
CA LEU A 243 -0.38 -37.16 -42.36
C LEU A 243 -0.64 -35.76 -42.93
N LYS A 244 -0.86 -35.63 -44.24
CA LYS A 244 -1.21 -34.35 -44.87
C LYS A 244 -2.53 -33.78 -44.36
N THR A 245 -3.57 -34.61 -44.23
CA THR A 245 -4.85 -34.16 -43.65
C THR A 245 -4.69 -33.75 -42.19
N GLN A 246 -3.99 -34.56 -41.38
CA GLN A 246 -3.72 -34.22 -39.97
C GLN A 246 -2.89 -32.95 -39.80
N LEU A 247 -1.95 -32.66 -40.70
CA LEU A 247 -1.17 -31.42 -40.70
C LEU A 247 -2.03 -30.22 -41.08
N GLY A 248 -2.95 -30.39 -42.04
CA GLY A 248 -3.96 -29.39 -42.41
C GLY A 248 -4.86 -29.04 -41.22
N ASP A 249 -5.45 -30.05 -40.59
CA ASP A 249 -6.33 -29.87 -39.42
C ASP A 249 -5.61 -29.16 -38.27
N ASN A 250 -4.34 -29.52 -38.00
CA ASN A 250 -3.53 -28.88 -36.96
C ASN A 250 -3.24 -27.41 -37.30
N SER A 251 -2.96 -27.10 -38.56
CA SER A 251 -2.75 -25.74 -39.05
C SER A 251 -4.03 -24.90 -38.94
N ASP A 252 -5.19 -25.47 -39.25
CA ASP A 252 -6.48 -24.79 -39.12
C ASP A 252 -6.83 -24.50 -37.66
N GLN A 253 -6.59 -25.47 -36.76
CA GLN A 253 -6.74 -25.27 -35.31
C GLN A 253 -5.82 -24.16 -34.78
N MET A 254 -4.58 -24.11 -35.25
CA MET A 254 -3.62 -23.04 -34.95
C MET A 254 -4.13 -21.66 -35.42
N ASN A 255 -4.67 -21.59 -36.64
CA ASN A 255 -5.19 -20.34 -37.20
C ASN A 255 -6.47 -19.87 -36.48
N GLN A 256 -7.32 -20.80 -36.04
CA GLN A 256 -8.50 -20.47 -35.23
C GLN A 256 -8.11 -19.94 -33.85
N LEU A 257 -7.08 -20.52 -33.22
CA LEU A 257 -6.56 -20.03 -31.93
C LEU A 257 -5.96 -18.62 -32.01
N LYS A 258 -5.35 -18.24 -33.14
CA LYS A 258 -4.79 -16.89 -33.34
C LYS A 258 -5.83 -15.82 -33.66
N LYS A 259 -7.05 -16.21 -34.04
CA LYS A 259 -8.16 -15.29 -34.34
C LYS A 259 -9.00 -14.93 -33.10
N ASN A 260 -8.87 -15.71 -32.03
CA ASN A 260 -9.58 -15.54 -30.76
C ASN A 260 -8.70 -14.80 -29.74
#